data_AF-F0XKW4-F1
#
_entry.id   AF-F0XKW4-F1
#
_cell.length_a   1.000
_cell.length_b   1.000
_cell.length_c   1.000
_cell.angle_alpha   90.00
_cell.angle_beta   90.00
_cell.angle_gamma   90.00
#
_symmetry.space_group_name_H-M   'P 1'
#
loop_
_entity.id
_entity.type
_entity.pdbx_description
1 polymer ?
#
loop_
_entity_poly.entity_id
_entity_poly.type
_entity_poly.pdbx_seq_one_letter_code
_entity_poly.pdbx_strand_id
1 'polypeptide(L)'
;MVVVEKDDFDDAIRSLLQNGFRDAPWSYRSTADPRLFEDEFMQNLHREVALEYSSIDKNSARFLFPTESNIAERAVLVPSSYAHISLTDTPKSRFTCVDGIYYPDGKLLLESFAKTCMREPEIDS
;
A
#
# COMPACT_ATOMS: atom_id res chain seq x y z
N MET A 1 1.40 3.02 5.38
CA MET A 1 1.31 1.70 4.71
C MET A 1 1.41 0.63 5.78
N VAL A 2 0.57 -0.40 5.70
CA VAL A 2 0.52 -1.52 6.66
C VAL A 2 0.62 -2.81 5.87
N VAL A 3 1.53 -3.69 6.29
CA VAL A 3 1.61 -5.05 5.74
C VAL A 3 0.65 -5.93 6.53
N VAL A 4 -0.24 -6.63 5.83
CA VAL A 4 -1.22 -7.55 6.40
C VAL A 4 -0.88 -8.96 5.93
N GLU A 5 -1.09 -9.96 6.77
CA GLU A 5 -0.92 -11.34 6.31
C GLU A 5 -1.81 -11.62 5.11
N LYS A 6 -1.27 -12.36 4.13
CA LYS A 6 -1.96 -12.63 2.87
C LYS A 6 -3.37 -13.18 3.10
N ASP A 7 -3.52 -14.10 4.05
CA ASP A 7 -4.78 -14.78 4.32
C ASP A 7 -5.80 -13.88 5.04
N ASP A 8 -5.34 -12.82 5.71
CA ASP A 8 -6.18 -11.84 6.41
C ASP A 8 -6.46 -10.58 5.56
N PHE A 9 -5.92 -10.50 4.34
CA PHE A 9 -5.93 -9.27 3.54
C PHE A 9 -7.34 -8.81 3.19
N ASP A 10 -8.18 -9.72 2.67
CA ASP A 10 -9.57 -9.41 2.29
C ASP A 10 -10.44 -9.07 3.50
N ASP A 11 -10.18 -9.71 4.64
CA ASP A 11 -10.90 -9.45 5.89
C ASP A 11 -10.51 -8.08 6.47
N ALA A 12 -9.24 -7.70 6.37
CA ALA A 12 -8.77 -6.35 6.74
C ALA A 12 -9.42 -5.27 5.85
N ILE A 13 -9.50 -5.49 4.54
CA ILE A 13 -10.20 -4.59 3.61
C ILE A 13 -11.67 -4.44 4.03
N ARG A 14 -12.36 -5.57 4.26
CA ARG A 14 -13.77 -5.55 4.67
C ARG A 14 -13.98 -4.79 5.97
N SER A 15 -13.10 -5.00 6.95
CA SER A 15 -13.12 -4.32 8.23
C SER A 15 -12.95 -2.80 8.08
N LEU A 16 -11.99 -2.34 7.27
CA LEU A 16 -11.82 -0.90 7.01
C LEU A 16 -13.08 -0.29 6.41
N LEU A 17 -13.66 -0.92 5.38
CA LEU A 17 -14.88 -0.43 4.73
C LEU A 17 -16.07 -0.36 5.71
N GLN A 18 -16.22 -1.37 6.59
CA GLN A 18 -17.26 -1.37 7.62
C GLN A 18 -17.07 -0.27 8.67
N ASN A 19 -15.85 0.20 8.86
CA ASN A 19 -15.50 1.27 9.82
C ASN A 19 -15.41 2.65 9.15
N GLY A 20 -16.02 2.84 7.98
CA GLY A 20 -16.17 4.15 7.35
C GLY A 20 -14.98 4.63 6.52
N PHE A 21 -13.97 3.79 6.33
CA PHE A 21 -12.93 4.07 5.33
C PHE A 21 -13.53 4.01 3.93
N ARG A 22 -13.07 4.90 3.05
CA ARG A 22 -13.56 5.00 1.67
C ARG A 22 -12.49 4.54 0.70
N ASP A 23 -12.89 3.80 -0.32
CA ASP A 23 -11.96 3.34 -1.35
C ASP A 23 -11.26 4.53 -2.06
N ALA A 24 -9.98 4.37 -2.33
CA ALA A 24 -9.13 5.33 -3.02
C ALA A 24 -8.45 4.65 -4.23
N PRO A 25 -9.21 4.34 -5.29
CA PRO A 25 -8.78 3.44 -6.36
C PRO A 25 -7.68 4.01 -7.26
N TRP A 26 -7.33 5.29 -7.11
CA TRP A 26 -6.25 5.92 -7.86
C TRP A 26 -4.87 5.50 -7.35
N SER A 27 -3.86 5.75 -8.18
CA SER A 27 -2.48 5.31 -7.94
C SER A 27 -1.93 5.71 -6.56
N TYR A 28 -1.08 4.86 -6.00
CA TYR A 28 -0.30 5.12 -4.79
C TYR A 28 0.46 6.44 -4.88
N ARG A 29 0.98 6.80 -6.06
CA ARG A 29 1.74 8.04 -6.23
C ARG A 29 0.90 9.32 -6.24
N SER A 30 -0.39 9.20 -6.51
CA SER A 30 -1.31 10.34 -6.61
C SER A 30 -1.79 10.77 -5.22
N THR A 31 -1.53 12.03 -4.85
CA THR A 31 -1.88 12.59 -3.53
C THR A 31 -3.36 12.90 -3.39
N ALA A 32 -4.07 13.12 -4.50
CA ALA A 32 -5.51 13.33 -4.58
C ALA A 32 -6.09 12.50 -5.73
N ASP A 33 -7.42 12.38 -5.79
CA ASP A 33 -8.12 11.72 -6.90
C ASP A 33 -7.87 12.50 -8.20
N PRO A 34 -7.18 11.90 -9.20
CA PRO A 34 -6.86 12.58 -10.44
C PRO A 34 -8.08 13.08 -11.22
N ARG A 35 -9.26 12.49 -11.00
CA ARG A 35 -10.51 12.89 -11.65
C ARG A 35 -11.03 14.26 -11.17
N LEU A 36 -10.49 14.78 -10.07
CA LEU A 36 -10.86 16.08 -9.53
C LEU A 36 -10.06 17.24 -10.15
N PHE A 37 -9.02 16.96 -10.94
CA PHE A 37 -8.31 18.00 -11.68
C PHE A 37 -9.11 18.40 -12.92
N GLU A 38 -9.34 19.70 -13.10
CA GLU A 38 -10.00 20.23 -14.31
C GLU A 38 -9.06 20.25 -15.53
N ASP A 39 -7.74 20.25 -15.28
CA ASP A 39 -6.70 20.30 -16.31
C ASP A 39 -6.40 18.91 -16.89
N GLU A 40 -6.62 18.75 -18.19
CA GLU A 40 -6.31 17.53 -18.94
C GLU A 40 -4.82 17.17 -18.89
N PHE A 41 -3.92 18.16 -18.85
CA PHE A 41 -2.50 17.92 -18.69
C PHE A 41 -2.20 17.23 -17.36
N MET A 42 -2.80 17.72 -16.27
CA MET A 42 -2.66 17.10 -14.95
C MET A 42 -3.23 15.69 -14.92
N GLN A 43 -4.40 15.47 -15.52
CA GLN A 43 -4.98 14.12 -15.61
C GLN A 43 -4.07 13.14 -16.38
N ASN A 44 -3.48 13.58 -17.49
CA ASN A 44 -2.56 12.75 -18.29
C ASN A 44 -1.25 12.48 -17.54
N LEU A 45 -0.67 13.48 -16.88
CA LEU A 45 0.52 13.32 -16.04
C LEU A 45 0.29 12.26 -14.94
N HIS A 46 -0.86 12.33 -14.25
CA HIS A 46 -1.22 11.34 -13.24
C HIS A 46 -1.41 9.94 -13.82
N ARG A 47 -1.87 9.82 -15.07
CA ARG A 47 -2.01 8.53 -15.76
C ARG A 47 -0.66 7.93 -16.14
N GLU A 48 0.27 8.73 -16.64
CA GLU A 48 1.63 8.30 -16.98
C GLU A 48 2.38 7.84 -15.72
N VAL A 49 2.35 8.66 -14.67
CA VAL A 49 3.00 8.34 -13.39
C VAL A 49 2.38 7.09 -12.75
N ALA A 50 1.08 6.83 -12.93
CA ALA A 50 0.47 5.60 -12.43
C ALA A 50 1.07 4.33 -13.04
N LEU A 51 1.69 4.39 -14.22
CA LEU A 51 2.35 3.24 -14.85
C LEU A 51 3.59 2.80 -14.06
N GLU A 52 4.38 3.77 -13.60
CA GLU A 52 5.58 3.52 -12.78
C GLU A 52 5.24 2.85 -11.43
N TYR A 53 4.04 3.10 -10.91
CA TYR A 53 3.56 2.55 -9.64
C TYR A 53 2.59 1.38 -9.84
N SER A 54 2.44 0.89 -11.07
CA SER A 54 1.43 -0.13 -11.40
C SER A 54 1.61 -1.44 -10.63
N SER A 55 2.84 -1.80 -10.28
CA SER A 55 3.18 -2.97 -9.46
C SER A 55 2.56 -2.89 -8.07
N ILE A 56 2.89 -1.86 -7.30
CA ILE A 56 2.27 -1.64 -5.97
C ILE A 56 0.78 -1.38 -6.12
N ASP A 57 0.34 -0.76 -7.22
CA ASP A 57 -1.06 -0.45 -7.43
C ASP A 57 -1.97 -1.65 -7.62
N LYS A 58 -1.44 -2.71 -8.23
CA LYS A 58 -2.13 -3.99 -8.41
C LYS A 58 -2.09 -4.87 -7.15
N ASN A 59 -1.10 -4.63 -6.27
CA ASN A 59 -0.84 -5.46 -5.10
C ASN A 59 -1.16 -4.74 -3.78
N SER A 60 -1.91 -3.63 -3.81
CA SER A 60 -2.30 -2.93 -2.60
C SER A 60 -3.74 -2.43 -2.67
N ALA A 61 -4.35 -2.30 -1.50
CA ALA A 61 -5.64 -1.65 -1.33
C ALA A 61 -5.41 -0.30 -0.65
N ARG A 62 -6.11 0.73 -1.10
CA ARG A 62 -5.90 2.11 -0.67
C ARG A 62 -7.22 2.69 -0.19
N PHE A 63 -7.16 3.44 0.89
CA PHE A 63 -8.34 4.00 1.52
C PHE A 63 -8.09 5.43 2.01
N LEU A 64 -9.10 6.27 1.87
CA LEU A 64 -9.23 7.51 2.63
C LEU A 64 -9.76 7.19 4.02
N PHE A 65 -9.26 7.91 5.01
CA PHE A 65 -9.82 7.87 6.36
C PHE A 65 -11.27 8.42 6.36
N PRO A 66 -12.09 8.05 7.38
CA PRO A 66 -13.41 8.62 7.57
C PRO A 66 -13.36 10.14 7.63
N THR A 67 -14.35 10.82 7.05
CA THR A 67 -14.36 12.30 6.92
C THR A 67 -14.27 13.00 8.28
N GLU A 68 -14.78 12.36 9.33
CA GLU A 68 -14.78 12.88 10.71
C GLU A 68 -13.39 12.93 11.32
N SER A 69 -12.42 12.17 10.78
CA SER A 69 -11.06 12.09 11.31
C SER A 69 -10.20 13.32 10.98
N ASN A 70 -10.55 14.09 9.95
CA ASN A 70 -9.72 15.18 9.39
C ASN A 70 -8.29 14.75 9.01
N ILE A 71 -8.07 13.46 8.74
CA ILE A 71 -6.78 12.91 8.29
C ILE A 71 -6.74 13.01 6.77
N ALA A 72 -5.72 13.70 6.24
CA ALA A 72 -5.54 13.89 4.79
C ALA A 72 -4.74 12.73 4.14
N GLU A 73 -4.10 11.90 4.96
CA GLU A 73 -3.35 10.73 4.57
C GLU A 73 -4.26 9.61 4.04
N ARG A 74 -3.64 8.63 3.38
CA ARG A 74 -4.30 7.40 2.96
C ARG A 74 -3.79 6.22 3.77
N ALA A 75 -4.70 5.33 4.15
CA ALA A 75 -4.34 4.00 4.58
C ALA A 75 -4.02 3.16 3.32
N VAL A 76 -2.89 2.48 3.33
CA VAL A 76 -2.49 1.57 2.25
C VAL A 76 -2.18 0.23 2.86
N LEU A 77 -2.95 -0.80 2.47
CA LEU A 77 -2.73 -2.18 2.87
C LEU A 77 -1.96 -2.90 1.77
N VAL A 78 -0.93 -3.65 2.17
CA VAL A 78 -0.12 -4.48 1.28
C VAL A 78 -0.09 -5.90 1.83
N PRO A 79 -0.31 -6.95 1.02
CA PRO A 79 -0.26 -8.32 1.50
C PRO A 79 1.19 -8.76 1.75
N SER A 80 1.41 -9.58 2.77
CA SER A 80 2.71 -10.13 3.15
C SER A 80 3.40 -10.86 2.00
N SER A 81 2.62 -11.47 1.10
CA SER A 81 3.14 -12.15 -0.10
C SER A 81 3.75 -11.23 -1.16
N TYR A 82 3.38 -9.94 -1.19
CA TYR A 82 3.99 -8.95 -2.06
C TYR A 82 5.16 -8.24 -1.36
N ALA A 83 4.98 -7.92 -0.07
CA ALA A 83 6.02 -7.26 0.73
C ALA A 83 7.16 -8.19 1.14
N HIS A 84 6.99 -9.51 1.07
CA HIS A 84 7.96 -10.50 1.58
C HIS A 84 8.30 -10.31 3.07
N ILE A 85 7.34 -9.80 3.84
CA ILE A 85 7.40 -9.64 5.30
C ILE A 85 6.20 -10.37 5.89
N SER A 86 6.45 -11.41 6.69
CA SER A 86 5.42 -12.18 7.38
C SER A 86 5.79 -12.41 8.84
N LEU A 87 4.82 -12.24 9.73
CA LEU A 87 4.93 -12.50 11.17
C LEU A 87 4.92 -13.99 11.51
N THR A 88 4.41 -14.84 10.62
CA THR A 88 4.43 -16.31 10.81
C THR A 88 5.77 -16.89 10.42
N ASP A 89 6.38 -16.39 9.35
CA ASP A 89 7.57 -16.99 8.75
C ASP A 89 8.88 -16.31 9.19
N THR A 90 8.79 -15.13 9.81
CA THR A 90 9.97 -14.36 10.22
C THR A 90 10.11 -14.37 11.74
N PRO A 91 11.32 -14.58 12.30
CA PRO A 91 11.52 -14.55 13.74
C PRO A 91 11.04 -13.24 14.36
N LYS A 92 10.26 -13.32 15.45
CA LYS A 92 9.71 -12.15 16.16
C LYS A 92 10.78 -11.15 16.62
N SER A 93 12.01 -11.59 16.84
CA SER A 93 13.15 -10.73 17.19
C SER A 93 13.54 -9.73 16.09
N ARG A 94 13.09 -9.95 14.84
CA ARG A 94 13.26 -9.02 13.72
C ARG A 94 12.22 -7.91 13.71
N PHE A 95 11.32 -7.86 14.70
CA PHE A 95 10.27 -6.85 14.81
C PHE A 95 10.30 -6.15 16.16
N THR A 96 9.92 -4.87 16.14
CA THR A 96 9.54 -4.11 17.33
C THR A 96 8.02 -3.98 17.35
N CYS A 97 7.36 -4.38 18.44
CA CYS A 97 5.91 -4.23 18.59
C CYS A 97 5.59 -2.96 19.36
N VAL A 98 4.77 -2.08 18.78
CA VAL A 98 4.25 -0.86 19.42
C VAL A 98 2.74 -0.83 19.19
N ASP A 99 1.96 -0.82 20.27
CA ASP A 99 0.48 -0.78 20.23
C ASP A 99 -0.15 -1.85 19.32
N GLY A 100 0.45 -3.04 19.28
CA GLY A 100 -0.02 -4.16 18.44
C GLY A 100 0.42 -4.10 16.98
N ILE A 101 1.15 -3.06 16.57
CA ILE A 101 1.75 -2.93 15.24
C ILE A 101 3.20 -3.41 15.28
N TYR A 102 3.57 -4.31 14.37
CA TYR A 102 4.90 -4.88 14.26
C TYR A 102 5.73 -4.14 13.22
N TYR A 103 6.79 -3.48 13.67
CA TYR A 103 7.72 -2.73 12.84
C TYR A 103 8.94 -3.59 12.54
N PRO A 104 9.24 -3.92 11.27
CA PRO A 104 10.42 -4.70 10.91
C PRO A 104 11.71 -3.93 11.21
N ASP A 105 12.78 -4.64 11.53
CA ASP A 105 14.11 -4.04 11.58
C ASP A 105 14.58 -3.58 10.19
N GLY A 106 15.59 -2.70 10.17
CA GLY A 106 16.09 -2.12 8.93
C GLY A 106 16.62 -3.16 7.93
N LYS A 107 17.14 -4.30 8.41
CA LYS A 107 17.65 -5.36 7.54
C LYS A 107 16.49 -6.11 6.85
N LEU A 108 15.43 -6.41 7.59
CA LEU A 108 14.25 -7.08 7.05
C LEU A 108 13.53 -6.18 6.04
N LEU A 109 13.45 -4.88 6.33
CA LEU A 109 12.90 -3.91 5.42
C LEU A 109 13.70 -3.79 4.12
N LEU A 110 15.03 -3.82 4.19
CA LEU A 110 15.88 -3.84 2.99
C LEU A 110 15.73 -5.14 2.17
N GLU A 111 15.67 -6.29 2.85
CA GLU A 111 15.43 -7.60 2.22
C GLU A 111 14.08 -7.63 1.49
N SER A 112 13.05 -7.02 2.09
CA SER A 112 11.73 -6.82 1.48
C SER A 112 11.82 -6.02 0.18
N PHE A 113 12.42 -4.83 0.21
CA PHE A 113 12.57 -3.99 -0.98
C PHE A 113 13.32 -4.71 -2.10
N ALA A 114 14.46 -5.35 -1.79
CA ALA A 114 15.24 -6.07 -2.77
C ALA A 114 14.43 -7.19 -3.46
N LYS A 115 13.67 -7.96 -2.69
CA LYS A 115 12.82 -9.04 -3.23
C LYS A 115 11.68 -8.51 -4.10
N THR A 116 11.04 -7.42 -3.67
CA THR A 116 9.96 -6.79 -4.45
C THR A 116 10.50 -6.26 -5.79
N CYS A 117 11.64 -5.55 -5.79
CA CYS A 117 12.26 -5.04 -7.03
C CYS A 117 12.72 -6.17 -7.97
N MET A 118 13.26 -7.28 -7.44
CA MET A 118 13.70 -8.42 -8.28
C MET A 118 12.54 -9.18 -8.93
N ARG A 119 11.31 -9.04 -8.44
CA ARG A 119 10.12 -9.70 -8.99
C ARG A 119 9.47 -8.88 -10.11
N GLU A 120 9.76 -7.59 -10.18
CA GLU A 120 9.18 -6.71 -11.19
C GLU A 120 9.81 -7.02 -12.55
N PRO A 121 9.01 -7.44 -13.56
CA PRO A 121 9.55 -7.53 -14.91
C PRO A 121 10.02 -6.13 -15.33
N GLU A 122 11.19 -6.05 -15.96
CA GLU A 122 11.62 -4.83 -16.63
C GLU A 122 10.47 -4.38 -17.54
N ILE A 123 9.96 -3.16 -17.32
CA ILE A 123 8.95 -2.59 -18.19
C ILE A 123 9.66 -2.34 -19.52
N ASP A 124 9.47 -3.24 -20.48
CA ASP A 124 9.86 -2.98 -21.88
C ASP A 124 9.20 -1.66 -22.30
N SER A 125 10.06 -0.68 -22.52
CA SER A 125 9.72 0.72 -22.84
C SER A 125 9.39 0.87 -24.32
#